data_AF-A0A1I8MGT6-F1
#
_entry.id   AF-A0A1I8MGT6-F1
#
_cell.length_a   1.000
_cell.length_b   1.000
_cell.length_c   1.000
_cell.angle_alpha   90.00
_cell.angle_beta   90.00
_cell.angle_gamma   90.00
#
_symmetry.space_group_name_H-M   'P 1'
#
loop_
_entity.id
_entity.type
_entity.pdbx_description
1 polymer ?
#
loop_
_entity_poly.entity_id
_entity_poly.type
_entity_poly.pdbx_seq_one_letter_code
_entity_poly.pdbx_strand_id
1 'polypeptide(L)'
;MNRVLLHILIFTLFTYIVLAVPLAQTEVPQDDEDDDWDEDESSEADDDGRIYKNPRNSPSSECPRDEEQATILGQKCLRKCSSDEDCKSKKKKCLCDGVCGMSCIKPDRECPELAQPSLGQVTLTGRHFGQRASYSCPHGYHVVGLQSRLCQADGNWAGAEPACKQNIYCLKPPKIEHARNSALPDQETFDLDSTVQYHCHNGYVTNGFP
;
A
#
# COMPACT_ATOMS: atom_id res chain seq x y z
N MET A 1 -48.21 55.35 43.12
CA MET A 1 -49.14 55.69 42.03
C MET A 1 -48.51 55.36 40.66
N ASN A 2 -48.01 54.14 40.47
CA ASN A 2 -47.16 53.75 39.32
C ASN A 2 -47.43 52.33 38.77
N ARG A 3 -48.50 51.66 39.22
CA ARG A 3 -48.90 50.33 38.70
C ARG A 3 -49.92 50.40 37.55
N VAL A 4 -50.76 51.44 37.51
CA VAL A 4 -51.78 51.61 36.45
C VAL A 4 -51.15 52.03 35.11
N LEU A 5 -50.14 52.91 35.13
CA LEU A 5 -49.41 53.34 33.92
C LEU A 5 -48.60 52.21 33.27
N LEU A 6 -48.04 51.29 34.07
CA LEU A 6 -47.30 50.13 33.56
C LEU A 6 -48.23 49.12 32.86
N HIS A 7 -49.42 48.87 33.42
CA HIS A 7 -50.40 47.99 32.77
C HIS A 7 -50.93 48.58 31.45
N ILE A 8 -51.13 49.90 31.37
CA ILE A 8 -51.57 50.56 30.13
C ILE A 8 -50.48 50.46 29.04
N LEU A 9 -49.21 50.65 29.39
CA LEU A 9 -48.09 50.50 28.44
C LEU A 9 -47.90 49.06 27.95
N ILE A 10 -48.09 48.06 28.83
CA ILE A 10 -47.99 46.64 28.43
C ILE A 10 -49.17 46.25 27.53
N PHE A 11 -50.39 46.72 27.81
CA PHE A 11 -51.57 46.41 26.99
C PHE A 11 -51.49 47.04 25.60
N THR A 12 -50.96 48.26 25.46
CA THR A 12 -50.80 48.92 24.15
C THR A 12 -49.65 48.34 23.32
N LEU A 13 -48.59 47.85 23.95
CA LEU A 13 -47.54 47.07 23.25
C LEU A 13 -48.05 45.69 22.80
N PHE A 14 -48.85 45.02 23.61
CA PHE A 14 -49.43 43.71 23.24
C PHE A 14 -50.44 43.83 22.09
N THR A 15 -51.27 44.89 22.04
CA THR A 15 -52.20 45.08 20.92
C THR A 15 -51.51 45.47 19.61
N TYR A 16 -50.36 46.16 19.67
CA TYR A 16 -49.59 46.52 18.48
C TYR A 16 -48.88 45.32 17.82
N ILE A 17 -48.48 44.31 18.61
CA ILE A 17 -47.80 43.10 18.11
C ILE A 17 -48.79 42.13 17.43
N VAL A 18 -50.06 42.09 17.85
CA VAL A 18 -51.07 41.14 17.31
C VAL A 18 -51.54 41.48 15.89
N LEU A 19 -51.30 42.70 15.39
CA LEU A 19 -51.79 43.15 14.07
C LEU A 19 -50.76 43.11 12.93
N ALA A 20 -49.55 42.58 13.15
CA ALA A 20 -48.49 42.54 12.14
C ALA A 20 -47.94 41.12 11.94
N VAL A 21 -48.77 40.22 11.40
CA VAL A 21 -48.31 38.96 10.80
C VAL A 21 -48.69 38.96 9.31
N PRO A 22 -47.72 39.00 8.39
CA PRO A 22 -47.98 38.82 6.96
C PRO A 22 -48.26 37.34 6.64
N LEU A 23 -49.32 37.11 5.85
CA LEU A 23 -49.65 35.82 5.23
C LEU A 23 -48.62 35.48 4.16
N ALA A 24 -47.83 34.43 4.36
CA ALA A 24 -46.95 33.86 3.35
C ALA A 24 -47.21 32.35 3.21
N GLN A 25 -47.94 32.05 2.14
CA GLN A 25 -47.87 30.92 1.20
C GLN A 25 -47.43 29.53 1.71
N THR A 26 -48.35 28.60 1.47
CA THR A 26 -48.26 27.15 1.54
C THR A 26 -47.19 26.57 0.62
N GLU A 27 -46.22 25.86 1.19
CA GLU A 27 -45.38 24.89 0.49
C GLU A 27 -45.71 23.47 0.99
N VAL A 28 -45.51 22.51 0.09
CA VAL A 28 -45.97 21.11 0.08
C VAL A 28 -45.23 20.25 1.14
N PRO A 29 -45.87 19.31 1.85
CA PRO A 29 -45.17 18.34 2.69
C PRO A 29 -44.49 17.27 1.81
N GLN A 30 -43.19 17.06 1.99
CA GLN A 30 -42.53 15.79 1.64
C GLN A 30 -42.63 14.90 2.88
N ASP A 31 -43.22 13.71 2.69
CA ASP A 31 -43.33 12.70 3.73
C ASP A 31 -41.94 12.12 4.03
N ASP A 32 -41.52 12.27 5.28
CA ASP A 32 -40.38 11.59 5.89
C ASP A 32 -40.82 10.15 6.27
N GLU A 33 -40.30 9.14 5.58
CA GLU A 33 -40.28 7.75 6.05
C GLU A 33 -38.91 7.47 6.66
N ASP A 34 -38.81 7.71 7.98
CA ASP A 34 -37.73 7.22 8.83
C ASP A 34 -38.10 5.80 9.31
N ASP A 35 -37.52 4.77 8.67
CA ASP A 35 -37.40 3.44 9.28
C ASP A 35 -35.90 3.13 9.46
N ASP A 36 -35.51 3.28 10.73
CA ASP A 36 -34.24 2.91 11.34
C ASP A 36 -34.05 1.38 11.32
N TRP A 37 -33.04 0.91 10.58
CA TRP A 37 -32.44 -0.42 10.74
C TRP A 37 -30.91 -0.29 10.60
N ASP A 38 -30.25 0.01 11.71
CA ASP A 38 -28.84 -0.26 11.95
C ASP A 38 -28.55 -1.78 11.84
N GLU A 39 -27.64 -2.15 10.93
CA GLU A 39 -26.66 -3.26 10.96
C GLU A 39 -26.49 -3.83 9.55
N ASP A 40 -25.55 -3.27 8.79
CA ASP A 40 -24.71 -4.08 7.92
C ASP A 40 -23.28 -3.55 8.07
N GLU A 41 -22.61 -4.09 9.09
CA GLU A 41 -21.16 -4.07 9.21
C GLU A 41 -20.60 -4.61 7.89
N SER A 42 -20.07 -3.69 7.08
CA SER A 42 -19.41 -3.98 5.82
C SER A 42 -18.19 -4.86 6.10
N SER A 43 -18.42 -6.17 6.20
CA SER A 43 -17.39 -7.15 5.94
C SER A 43 -17.11 -7.05 4.43
N GLU A 44 -16.17 -6.17 4.08
CA GLU A 44 -15.53 -6.23 2.77
C GLU A 44 -14.99 -7.64 2.64
N ALA A 45 -15.69 -8.46 1.85
CA ALA A 45 -15.28 -9.82 1.56
C ALA A 45 -14.03 -9.72 0.70
N ASP A 46 -12.87 -9.86 1.33
CA ASP A 46 -11.64 -10.18 0.63
C ASP A 46 -11.86 -11.46 -0.20
N ASP A 47 -11.25 -11.53 -1.39
CA ASP A 47 -11.36 -12.59 -2.42
C ASP A 47 -11.11 -14.04 -1.91
N ASP A 48 -10.75 -14.21 -0.63
CA ASP A 48 -10.58 -15.50 0.03
C ASP A 48 -11.81 -15.99 0.82
N GLY A 49 -12.87 -15.18 0.93
CA GLY A 49 -14.12 -15.51 1.63
C GLY A 49 -13.93 -15.82 3.12
N ARG A 50 -12.79 -15.44 3.72
CA ARG A 50 -12.51 -15.70 5.15
C ARG A 50 -12.96 -14.53 6.00
N ILE A 51 -13.88 -14.81 6.92
CA ILE A 51 -14.27 -13.86 7.97
C ILE A 51 -13.13 -13.77 8.99
N TYR A 52 -12.31 -12.73 8.90
CA TYR A 52 -11.29 -12.43 9.90
C TYR A 52 -11.97 -11.90 11.17
N LYS A 53 -11.92 -12.68 12.26
CA LYS A 53 -12.49 -12.31 13.58
C LYS A 53 -11.94 -11.01 14.20
N ASN A 54 -10.93 -10.40 13.58
CA ASN A 54 -10.37 -9.12 13.96
C ASN A 54 -9.91 -8.41 12.67
N PRO A 55 -10.46 -7.24 12.31
CA PRO A 55 -10.09 -6.49 11.10
C PRO A 55 -8.57 -6.22 11.00
N ARG A 56 -7.89 -6.07 12.14
CA ARG A 56 -6.43 -5.93 12.20
C ARG A 56 -5.63 -7.13 11.70
N ASN A 57 -6.25 -8.29 11.54
CA ASN A 57 -5.58 -9.49 11.04
C ASN A 57 -5.76 -9.73 9.55
N SER A 58 -6.66 -8.99 8.86
CA SER A 58 -6.88 -9.19 7.44
C SER A 58 -5.60 -8.94 6.64
N PRO A 59 -5.25 -9.78 5.65
CA PRO A 59 -4.20 -9.49 4.69
C PRO A 59 -4.55 -8.22 3.90
N SER A 60 -3.57 -7.33 3.70
CA SER A 60 -3.76 -6.20 2.78
C SER A 60 -3.88 -6.72 1.35
N SER A 61 -4.97 -6.41 0.66
CA SER A 61 -5.17 -6.70 -0.76
C SER A 61 -4.23 -5.87 -1.65
N GLU A 62 -3.92 -4.63 -1.24
CA GLU A 62 -3.00 -3.73 -1.96
C GLU A 62 -1.53 -4.14 -1.83
N CYS A 63 -1.13 -4.66 -0.67
CA CYS A 63 0.25 -5.08 -0.39
C CYS A 63 0.25 -6.48 0.26
N PRO A 64 -0.05 -7.53 -0.52
CA PRO A 64 -0.12 -8.89 -0.01
C PRO A 64 1.25 -9.37 0.45
N ARG A 65 1.26 -10.17 1.52
CA ARG A 65 2.47 -10.71 2.12
C ARG A 65 2.66 -12.17 1.69
N ASP A 66 3.80 -12.46 1.08
CA ASP A 66 4.26 -13.80 0.73
C ASP A 66 5.61 -14.10 1.42
N GLU A 67 5.54 -14.63 2.63
CA GLU A 67 6.73 -14.93 3.45
C GLU A 67 7.59 -16.04 2.84
N GLU A 68 6.98 -16.95 2.08
CA GLU A 68 7.69 -18.06 1.48
C GLU A 68 8.45 -17.61 0.24
N GLN A 69 7.86 -16.73 -0.59
CA GLN A 69 8.59 -16.05 -1.67
C GLN A 69 9.70 -15.17 -1.10
N ALA A 70 9.45 -14.41 -0.02
CA ALA A 70 10.50 -13.64 0.63
C ALA A 70 11.68 -14.52 1.08
N THR A 71 11.39 -15.70 1.63
CA THR A 71 12.41 -16.68 2.05
C THR A 71 13.21 -17.20 0.86
N ILE A 72 12.56 -17.53 -0.26
CA ILE A 72 13.23 -17.95 -1.50
C ILE A 72 14.16 -16.84 -2.02
N LEU A 73 13.74 -15.58 -1.91
CA LEU A 73 14.53 -14.41 -2.27
C LEU A 73 15.61 -14.05 -1.22
N GLY A 74 15.74 -14.82 -0.15
CA GLY A 74 16.68 -14.56 0.95
C GLY A 74 16.34 -13.32 1.79
N GLN A 75 15.12 -12.81 1.68
CA GLN A 75 14.64 -11.64 2.40
C GLN A 75 14.01 -12.06 3.73
N LYS A 76 14.32 -11.32 4.80
CA LYS A 76 13.69 -11.49 6.11
C LYS A 76 12.71 -10.36 6.35
N CYS A 77 11.43 -10.68 6.28
CA CYS A 77 10.38 -9.68 6.44
C CYS A 77 10.37 -9.11 7.86
N LEU A 78 10.18 -7.79 7.94
CA LEU A 78 9.96 -7.12 9.22
C LEU A 78 8.58 -7.49 9.80
N ARG A 79 8.33 -7.04 11.03
CA ARG A 79 7.09 -7.33 11.74
C ARG A 79 5.89 -6.79 10.97
N LYS A 80 4.90 -7.67 10.71
CA LYS A 80 3.59 -7.33 10.12
C LYS A 80 2.92 -6.20 10.91
N CYS A 81 2.16 -5.38 10.20
CA CYS A 81 1.25 -4.37 10.74
C CYS A 81 0.07 -4.16 9.79
N SER A 82 -0.97 -3.54 10.31
CA SER A 82 -2.09 -3.01 9.52
C SER A 82 -2.20 -1.49 9.68
N SER A 83 -1.75 -0.95 10.82
CA SER A 83 -1.63 0.50 11.03
C SER A 83 -0.30 0.88 11.71
N ASP A 84 0.00 2.18 11.73
CA ASP A 84 1.17 2.72 12.43
C ASP A 84 1.19 2.39 13.93
N GLU A 85 0.02 2.29 14.58
CA GLU A 85 -0.05 2.01 16.03
C GLU A 85 0.43 0.59 16.37
N ASP A 86 0.34 -0.34 15.43
CA ASP A 86 0.85 -1.69 15.65
C ASP A 86 2.37 -1.63 15.89
N CYS A 87 3.07 -0.65 15.32
CA CYS A 87 4.52 -0.54 15.39
C CYS A 87 5.02 -0.24 16.80
N LYS A 88 5.89 -1.13 17.33
CA LYS A 88 6.53 -1.00 18.65
C LYS A 88 7.25 0.34 18.89
N SER A 89 7.63 1.05 17.83
CA SER A 89 8.35 2.32 17.91
C SER A 89 7.59 3.38 17.14
N LYS A 90 7.43 4.57 17.74
CA LYS A 90 6.84 5.76 17.09
C LYS A 90 7.64 6.25 15.88
N LYS A 91 8.90 5.83 15.73
CA LYS A 91 9.76 6.15 14.57
C LYS A 91 9.53 5.20 13.39
N LYS A 92 8.65 4.21 13.53
CA LYS A 92 8.30 3.26 12.48
C LYS A 92 6.90 3.55 11.97
N LYS A 93 6.69 3.20 10.71
CA LYS A 93 5.45 3.39 9.96
C LYS A 93 5.06 2.07 9.32
N CYS A 94 3.76 1.83 9.20
CA CYS A 94 3.24 0.66 8.53
C CYS A 94 3.22 0.92 7.03
N LEU A 95 4.18 0.32 6.33
CA LEU A 95 4.45 0.60 4.92
C LEU A 95 4.66 -0.71 4.15
N CYS A 96 4.41 -0.66 2.85
CA CYS A 96 4.53 -1.81 1.95
C CYS A 96 5.99 -2.14 1.63
N ASP A 97 6.43 -3.36 1.93
CA ASP A 97 7.81 -3.85 1.71
C ASP A 97 7.85 -4.93 0.61
N GLY A 98 7.17 -4.69 -0.52
CA GLY A 98 7.09 -5.64 -1.64
C GLY A 98 6.48 -6.98 -1.20
N VAL A 99 7.17 -8.09 -1.46
CA VAL A 99 6.72 -9.44 -1.08
C VAL A 99 6.53 -9.62 0.42
N CYS A 100 7.17 -8.79 1.25
CA CYS A 100 6.97 -8.80 2.69
C CYS A 100 5.66 -8.13 3.14
N GLY A 101 4.87 -7.58 2.22
CA GLY A 101 3.59 -6.95 2.53
C GLY A 101 3.74 -5.77 3.50
N MET A 102 2.64 -5.45 4.18
CA MET A 102 2.62 -4.40 5.21
C MET A 102 3.54 -4.74 6.39
N SER A 103 4.54 -3.90 6.59
CA SER A 103 5.62 -4.11 7.55
C SER A 103 5.92 -2.85 8.36
N CYS A 104 6.42 -2.99 9.59
CA CYS A 104 6.85 -1.84 10.39
C CYS A 104 8.27 -1.40 10.04
N ILE A 105 8.33 -0.40 9.16
CA ILE A 105 9.54 0.12 8.53
C ILE A 105 9.93 1.43 9.20
N LYS A 106 11.23 1.70 9.33
CA LYS A 106 11.73 3.02 9.73
C LYS A 106 11.98 3.83 8.45
N PRO A 107 11.16 4.84 8.10
CA PRO A 107 11.29 5.55 6.82
C PRO A 107 12.64 6.25 6.66
N ASP A 108 13.18 6.79 7.75
CA ASP A 108 14.49 7.47 7.78
C ASP A 108 15.68 6.49 7.72
N ARG A 109 15.46 5.20 7.44
CA ARG A 109 16.55 4.25 7.23
C ARG A 109 17.08 4.44 5.81
N GLU A 110 18.39 4.65 5.71
CA GLU A 110 19.09 4.73 4.44
C GLU A 110 19.77 3.41 4.08
N CYS A 111 19.77 3.11 2.78
CA CYS A 111 20.60 2.08 2.19
C CYS A 111 22.04 2.55 1.97
N PRO A 112 23.02 1.63 1.85
CA PRO A 112 24.41 1.97 1.56
C PRO A 112 24.56 2.84 0.31
N GLU A 113 25.62 3.64 0.30
CA GLU A 113 26.03 4.35 -0.90
C GLU A 113 26.42 3.36 -2.00
N LEU A 114 25.95 3.61 -3.22
CA LEU A 114 26.29 2.81 -4.38
C LEU A 114 27.50 3.44 -5.08
N ALA A 115 28.49 2.61 -5.40
CA ALA A 115 29.55 3.02 -6.30
C ALA A 115 29.02 3.12 -7.73
N GLN A 116 29.71 3.88 -8.57
CA GLN A 116 29.44 3.85 -10.00
C GLN A 116 29.86 2.48 -10.57
N PRO A 117 29.02 1.85 -11.41
CA PRO A 117 29.38 0.58 -12.05
C PRO A 117 30.59 0.77 -12.96
N SER A 118 31.33 -0.30 -13.19
CA SER A 118 32.50 -0.29 -14.10
C SER A 118 32.13 0.07 -15.54
N LEU A 119 30.89 -0.24 -15.95
CA LEU A 119 30.32 0.12 -17.23
C LEU A 119 28.85 0.53 -17.05
N GLY A 120 28.49 1.68 -17.64
CA GLY A 120 27.16 2.28 -17.46
C GLY A 120 27.16 3.37 -16.40
N GLN A 121 25.96 3.70 -15.91
CA GLN A 121 25.76 4.71 -14.87
C GLN A 121 24.63 4.26 -13.93
N VAL A 122 24.73 4.66 -12.66
CA VAL A 122 23.63 4.57 -11.70
C VAL A 122 23.13 5.97 -11.33
N THR A 123 21.81 6.15 -11.36
CA THR A 123 21.13 7.39 -10.94
C THR A 123 20.22 7.09 -9.77
N LEU A 124 20.36 7.83 -8.67
CA LEU A 124 19.56 7.64 -7.47
C LEU A 124 18.53 8.77 -7.32
N THR A 125 17.31 8.42 -6.92
CA THR A 125 16.33 9.41 -6.43
C THR A 125 16.61 9.80 -4.96
N GLY A 126 17.34 8.94 -4.25
CA GLY A 126 17.75 9.09 -2.85
C GLY A 126 18.23 7.74 -2.30
N ARG A 127 18.47 7.67 -1.00
CA ARG A 127 18.88 6.40 -0.32
C ARG A 127 17.93 5.94 0.78
N HIS A 128 16.90 6.72 1.11
CA HIS A 128 15.91 6.34 2.11
C HIS A 128 15.05 5.16 1.63
N PHE A 129 14.36 4.51 2.56
CA PHE A 129 13.38 3.48 2.23
C PHE A 129 12.44 3.91 1.09
N GLY A 130 12.22 3.02 0.12
CA GLY A 130 11.38 3.26 -1.05
C GLY A 130 12.04 4.09 -2.16
N GLN A 131 13.23 4.64 -1.94
CA GLN A 131 14.00 5.31 -2.98
C GLN A 131 14.57 4.30 -3.98
N ARG A 132 14.90 4.77 -5.18
CA ARG A 132 15.26 3.94 -6.33
C ARG A 132 16.66 4.29 -6.85
N ALA A 133 17.40 3.25 -7.19
CA ALA A 133 18.65 3.32 -7.94
C ALA A 133 18.43 2.71 -9.33
N SER A 134 18.45 3.54 -10.37
CA SER A 134 18.21 3.12 -11.76
C SER A 134 19.52 3.02 -12.52
N TYR A 135 19.72 1.93 -13.25
CA TYR A 135 20.93 1.65 -14.01
C TYR A 135 20.69 1.86 -15.50
N SER A 136 21.67 2.44 -16.17
CA SER A 136 21.68 2.63 -17.62
C SER A 136 23.00 2.17 -18.22
N CYS A 137 22.94 1.62 -19.42
CA CYS A 137 24.10 1.15 -20.16
C CYS A 137 24.39 2.06 -21.36
N PRO A 138 25.66 2.15 -21.80
CA PRO A 138 26.01 2.87 -23.01
C PRO A 138 25.38 2.21 -24.26
N HIS A 139 25.39 2.94 -25.37
CA HIS A 139 24.87 2.44 -26.64
C HIS A 139 25.52 1.11 -27.05
N GLY A 140 24.69 0.14 -27.47
CA GLY A 140 25.14 -1.21 -27.82
C GLY A 140 25.34 -2.16 -26.63
N TYR A 141 24.92 -1.75 -25.43
CA TYR A 141 24.87 -2.59 -24.23
C TYR A 141 23.47 -2.55 -23.60
N HIS A 142 23.10 -3.64 -22.93
CA HIS A 142 21.84 -3.81 -22.22
C HIS A 142 22.09 -4.13 -20.75
N VAL A 143 21.17 -3.69 -19.89
CA VAL A 143 21.20 -4.03 -18.46
C VAL A 143 20.78 -5.49 -18.30
N VAL A 144 21.64 -6.29 -17.68
CA VAL A 144 21.42 -7.69 -17.35
C VAL A 144 21.28 -7.80 -15.83
N GLY A 145 20.07 -8.13 -15.37
CA GLY A 145 19.68 -8.12 -13.97
C GLY A 145 18.53 -7.13 -13.71
N LEU A 146 18.44 -6.63 -12.47
CA LEU A 146 17.45 -5.61 -12.11
C LEU A 146 17.81 -4.25 -12.71
N GLN A 147 16.98 -3.73 -13.60
CA GLN A 147 17.17 -2.39 -14.18
C GLN A 147 17.14 -1.28 -13.11
N SER A 148 16.35 -1.50 -12.06
CA SER A 148 16.20 -0.59 -10.94
C SER A 148 16.20 -1.38 -9.64
N ARG A 149 16.93 -0.90 -8.65
CA ARG A 149 16.99 -1.46 -7.30
C ARG A 149 16.24 -0.54 -6.33
N LEU A 150 15.41 -1.12 -5.46
CA LEU A 150 14.64 -0.41 -4.45
C LEU A 150 15.36 -0.47 -3.09
N CYS A 151 15.39 0.62 -2.34
CA CYS A 151 15.86 0.57 -0.95
C CYS A 151 14.80 -0.07 -0.05
N GLN A 152 15.08 -1.28 0.43
CA GLN A 152 14.12 -2.10 1.17
C GLN A 152 14.10 -1.78 2.67
N ALA A 153 13.11 -2.32 3.38
CA ALA A 153 12.92 -2.02 4.80
C ALA A 153 14.08 -2.43 5.70
N ASP A 154 14.83 -3.45 5.30
CA ASP A 154 16.00 -3.96 6.01
C ASP A 154 17.21 -3.00 5.92
N GLY A 155 17.15 -2.02 5.02
CA GLY A 155 18.22 -1.06 4.76
C GLY A 155 19.21 -1.52 3.70
N ASN A 156 18.83 -2.49 2.86
CA ASN A 156 19.63 -2.92 1.72
C ASN A 156 18.91 -2.62 0.41
N TRP A 157 19.70 -2.42 -0.64
CA TRP A 157 19.18 -2.34 -2.00
C TRP A 157 18.72 -3.71 -2.48
N ALA A 158 17.51 -3.77 -3.03
CA ALA A 158 16.94 -5.00 -3.55
C ALA A 158 17.85 -5.62 -4.62
N GLY A 159 18.03 -6.93 -4.53
CA GLY A 159 18.84 -7.73 -5.44
C GLY A 159 20.31 -7.29 -5.54
N ALA A 160 20.98 -7.78 -6.58
CA ALA A 160 22.38 -7.49 -6.87
C ALA A 160 22.53 -6.30 -7.82
N GLU A 161 23.73 -5.73 -7.87
CA GLU A 161 24.10 -4.77 -8.90
C GLU A 161 24.04 -5.43 -10.29
N PRO A 162 23.31 -4.85 -11.26
CA PRO A 162 23.21 -5.41 -12.59
C PRO A 162 24.49 -5.14 -13.41
N ALA A 163 24.68 -5.91 -14.48
CA ALA A 163 25.80 -5.76 -15.40
C ALA A 163 25.35 -5.19 -16.76
N CYS A 164 26.23 -4.46 -17.44
CA CYS A 164 26.01 -4.06 -18.84
C CYS A 164 26.65 -5.08 -19.79
N LYS A 165 25.86 -5.71 -20.67
CA LYS A 165 26.33 -6.70 -21.66
C LYS A 165 25.84 -6.38 -23.07
N GLN A 166 26.62 -6.72 -24.09
CA GLN A 166 26.32 -6.32 -25.47
C GLN A 166 25.13 -7.07 -26.08
N ASN A 167 25.14 -8.40 -26.17
CA ASN A 167 24.17 -9.08 -27.05
C ASN A 167 23.57 -10.38 -26.52
N ILE A 168 24.07 -10.96 -25.43
CA ILE A 168 23.61 -12.29 -25.00
C ILE A 168 23.23 -12.25 -23.52
N TYR A 169 21.95 -12.49 -23.27
CA TYR A 169 21.31 -12.61 -21.97
C TYR A 169 20.01 -13.39 -22.15
N CYS A 170 19.53 -13.99 -21.07
CA CYS A 170 18.23 -14.63 -21.03
C CYS A 170 17.17 -13.59 -20.64
N LEU A 171 15.95 -13.78 -21.14
CA LEU A 171 14.78 -13.02 -20.70
C LEU A 171 14.17 -13.66 -19.45
N LYS A 172 13.20 -12.98 -18.85
CA LYS A 172 12.47 -13.53 -17.70
C LYS A 172 11.91 -14.92 -17.98
N PRO A 173 12.04 -15.83 -17.00
CA PRO A 173 11.58 -17.19 -17.16
C PRO A 173 10.03 -17.21 -17.19
N PRO A 174 9.43 -18.23 -17.82
CA PRO A 174 7.98 -18.27 -18.04
C PRO A 174 7.20 -18.38 -16.73
N LYS A 175 6.08 -17.66 -16.60
CA LYS A 175 5.20 -17.85 -15.44
C LYS A 175 4.55 -19.24 -15.51
N ILE A 176 4.72 -20.02 -14.45
CA ILE A 176 4.09 -21.34 -14.29
C ILE A 176 2.97 -21.21 -13.26
N GLU A 177 1.78 -21.70 -13.60
CA GLU A 177 0.65 -21.68 -12.66
C GLU A 177 0.94 -22.54 -11.44
N HIS A 178 0.48 -22.08 -10.29
CA HIS A 178 0.69 -22.75 -9.00
C HIS A 178 2.16 -23.02 -8.65
N ALA A 179 3.07 -22.22 -9.18
CA ALA A 179 4.47 -22.24 -8.82
C ALA A 179 5.00 -20.81 -8.69
N ARG A 180 5.99 -20.67 -7.84
CA ARG A 180 6.81 -19.47 -7.70
C ARG A 180 8.24 -19.78 -8.11
N ASN A 181 9.04 -18.76 -8.36
CA ASN A 181 10.43 -18.96 -8.76
C ASN A 181 11.37 -18.02 -8.01
N SER A 182 12.66 -18.33 -8.05
CA SER A 182 13.70 -17.56 -7.37
C SER A 182 14.10 -16.27 -8.09
N ALA A 183 13.42 -15.87 -9.16
CA ALA A 183 13.67 -14.60 -9.81
C ALA A 183 13.02 -13.44 -9.04
N LEU A 184 13.66 -12.27 -9.10
CA LEU A 184 13.10 -11.05 -8.52
C LEU A 184 11.93 -10.56 -9.41
N PRO A 185 10.82 -10.06 -8.82
CA PRO A 185 9.61 -9.72 -9.57
C PRO A 185 9.82 -8.74 -10.73
N ASP A 186 10.69 -7.74 -10.53
CA ASP A 186 10.98 -6.68 -11.53
C ASP A 186 12.19 -7.01 -12.43
N GLN A 187 12.74 -8.23 -12.35
CA GLN A 187 13.90 -8.62 -13.13
C GLN A 187 13.47 -9.21 -14.49
N GLU A 188 13.77 -8.46 -15.56
CA GLU A 188 13.40 -8.84 -16.93
C GLU A 188 14.54 -9.56 -17.69
N THR A 189 15.78 -9.40 -17.25
CA THR A 189 16.97 -9.95 -17.91
C THR A 189 17.87 -10.72 -16.94
N PHE A 190 18.51 -11.77 -17.45
CA PHE A 190 19.29 -12.73 -16.67
C PHE A 190 20.60 -12.99 -17.38
N ASP A 191 21.66 -13.15 -16.59
CA ASP A 191 22.96 -13.49 -17.15
C ASP A 191 22.96 -14.91 -17.72
N LEU A 192 23.84 -15.17 -18.67
CA LEU A 192 24.17 -16.54 -19.06
C LEU A 192 24.61 -17.32 -17.82
N ASP A 193 24.21 -18.58 -17.75
CA ASP A 193 24.45 -19.49 -16.62
C ASP A 193 23.73 -19.12 -15.31
N SER A 194 22.90 -18.08 -15.31
CA SER A 194 21.98 -17.81 -14.19
C SER A 194 20.99 -18.97 -14.05
N THR A 195 20.82 -19.46 -12.84
CA THR A 195 19.84 -20.52 -12.53
C THR A 195 18.64 -19.91 -11.82
N VAL A 196 17.44 -20.19 -12.35
CA VAL A 196 16.18 -19.86 -11.68
C VAL A 196 15.49 -21.16 -11.27
N GLN A 197 15.20 -21.27 -9.98
CA GLN A 197 14.58 -22.46 -9.41
C GLN A 197 13.09 -22.24 -9.20
N TYR A 198 12.27 -23.19 -9.68
CA TYR A 198 10.83 -23.20 -9.43
C TYR A 198 10.48 -23.98 -8.17
N HIS A 199 9.46 -23.50 -7.48
CA HIS A 199 8.93 -24.09 -6.26
C HIS A 199 7.41 -24.15 -6.39
N CYS A 200 6.85 -25.35 -6.38
CA CYS A 200 5.41 -25.55 -6.41
C CYS A 200 4.76 -24.93 -5.15
N HIS A 201 3.55 -24.40 -5.32
CA HIS A 201 2.69 -24.07 -4.20
C HIS A 201 2.25 -25.34 -3.47
N ASN A 202 1.86 -25.20 -2.21
CA ASN A 202 1.40 -26.33 -1.41
C ASN A 202 0.24 -27.07 -2.10
N GLY A 203 0.36 -28.39 -2.20
CA GLY A 203 -0.61 -29.26 -2.87
C GLY A 203 -0.33 -29.51 -4.36
N TYR A 204 0.69 -28.86 -4.95
CA TYR A 204 1.10 -29.06 -6.34
C TYR A 204 2.44 -29.81 -6.39
N VAL A 205 2.63 -30.57 -7.47
CA VAL A 205 3.87 -31.30 -7.75
C VAL A 205 4.37 -30.97 -9.14
N THR A 206 5.68 -31.05 -9.33
CA THR A 206 6.31 -30.81 -10.63
C THR A 206 5.90 -31.90 -11.62
N ASN A 207 5.47 -31.49 -12.82
CA ASN A 207 5.28 -32.40 -13.95
C ASN A 207 6.37 -32.10 -15.00
N GLY A 208 7.55 -32.71 -14.85
CA GLY A 208 8.71 -32.45 -15.72
C GLY A 208 10.04 -32.62 -14.99
N PHE A 209 11.13 -32.18 -15.63
CA PHE A 209 12.45 -32.18 -15.01
C PHE A 209 12.56 -31.11 -13.92
N PRO A 210 13.19 -31.43 -12.77
CA PRO A 210 13.44 -30.50 -11.67
C PRO A 210 14.48 -29.43 -12.00
#